data_AF-A0A382A285-F1
#
_entry.id   AF-A0A382A285-F1
#
_cell.length_a   1.000
_cell.length_b   1.000
_cell.length_c   1.000
_cell.angle_alpha   90.00
_cell.angle_beta   90.00
_cell.angle_gamma   90.00
#
_symmetry.space_group_name_H-M   'P 1'
#
loop_
_entity.id
_entity.type
_entity.pdbx_description
1 polymer ?
#
loop_
_entity_poly.entity_id
_entity_poly.type
_entity_poly.pdbx_seq_one_letter_code
_entity_poly.pdbx_strand_id
1 'polypeptide(L)'
;MSTDQGERLQKAIDALMVSYKEHPDIEHIGDMHIPAKESIINLTEEIQVLLFPGLIRQESFDNLNLPHLIGQKTVSIFYRLKEAIELVLCWKASLEGERCQENPEFGEQVESI
;
A
#
# COMPACT_ATOMS: atom_id res chain seq x y z
N MET A 1 -42.02 -10.83 8.38
CA MET A 1 -40.76 -11.58 8.60
C MET A 1 -39.53 -10.90 8.00
N SER A 2 -39.65 -9.94 7.05
CA SER A 2 -38.51 -9.15 6.53
C SER A 2 -38.05 -8.03 7.48
N THR A 3 -38.94 -7.53 8.34
CA THR A 3 -38.67 -6.40 9.25
C THR A 3 -37.70 -6.75 10.39
N ASP A 4 -37.80 -7.97 10.95
CA ASP A 4 -36.92 -8.43 12.05
C ASP A 4 -35.45 -8.53 11.62
N GLN A 5 -35.20 -9.00 10.39
CA GLN A 5 -33.83 -9.11 9.87
C GLN A 5 -33.19 -7.73 9.66
N GLY A 6 -33.96 -6.76 9.16
CA GLY A 6 -33.49 -5.38 9.00
C GLY A 6 -33.16 -4.71 10.34
N GLU A 7 -34.02 -4.86 11.34
CA GLU A 7 -33.77 -4.31 12.68
C GLU A 7 -32.55 -4.94 13.35
N ARG A 8 -32.36 -6.26 13.21
CA ARG A 8 -31.19 -6.95 13.75
C ARG A 8 -29.90 -6.55 13.06
N LEU A 9 -29.93 -6.37 11.74
CA LEU A 9 -28.78 -5.86 10.99
C LEU A 9 -28.43 -4.43 11.41
N GLN A 10 -29.42 -3.55 11.54
CA GLN A 10 -29.18 -2.17 11.97
C GLN A 10 -28.57 -2.13 13.37
N LYS A 11 -29.08 -2.92 14.32
CA LYS A 11 -28.48 -3.04 15.67
C LYS A 11 -27.02 -3.50 15.63
N ALA A 12 -26.68 -4.45 14.75
CA ALA A 12 -25.31 -4.92 14.60
C ALA A 12 -24.40 -3.81 14.01
N ILE A 13 -24.88 -3.08 13.01
CA ILE A 13 -24.15 -1.93 12.43
C ILE A 13 -23.93 -0.86 13.51
N ASP A 14 -24.97 -0.49 14.25
CA ASP A 14 -24.88 0.53 15.29
C ASP A 14 -23.87 0.14 16.38
N ALA A 15 -23.88 -1.14 16.79
CA ALA A 15 -22.90 -1.68 17.73
C ALA A 15 -21.46 -1.62 17.19
N LEU A 16 -21.25 -1.95 15.92
CA LEU A 16 -19.94 -1.82 15.27
C LEU A 16 -19.47 -0.36 15.25
N MET A 17 -20.35 0.57 14.87
CA MET A 17 -20.02 2.00 14.84
C MET A 17 -19.69 2.55 16.23
N VAL A 18 -20.33 2.04 17.29
CA VAL A 18 -19.95 2.35 18.67
C VAL A 18 -18.58 1.77 18.99
N SER A 19 -18.31 0.51 18.64
CA SER A 19 -17.02 -0.13 18.92
C SER A 19 -15.83 0.57 18.26
N TYR A 20 -16.00 1.08 17.04
CA TYR A 20 -14.92 1.81 16.35
C TYR A 20 -14.57 3.13 17.06
N LYS A 21 -15.57 3.83 17.60
CA LYS A 21 -15.36 5.02 18.43
C LYS A 21 -14.70 4.71 19.78
N GLU A 22 -15.01 3.56 20.36
CA GLU A 22 -14.40 3.09 21.62
C GLU A 22 -12.96 2.62 21.43
N HIS A 23 -12.62 2.14 20.23
CA HIS A 23 -11.30 1.64 19.85
C HIS A 23 -10.72 2.41 18.65
N PRO A 24 -10.30 3.68 18.84
CA PRO A 24 -9.75 4.50 17.75
C PRO A 24 -8.37 4.00 17.26
N ASP A 25 -7.74 3.07 17.98
CA ASP A 25 -6.46 2.46 17.65
C ASP A 25 -6.56 1.39 16.55
N ILE A 26 -7.74 0.80 16.34
CA ILE A 26 -8.00 -0.19 15.27
C ILE A 26 -8.67 0.43 14.04
N GLU A 27 -9.14 1.68 14.15
CA GLU A 27 -9.78 2.43 13.08
C GLU A 27 -8.86 3.54 12.59
N HIS A 28 -8.49 3.51 11.31
CA HIS A 28 -7.65 4.53 10.67
C HIS A 28 -8.40 5.11 9.46
N ILE A 29 -9.50 5.82 9.73
CA ILE A 29 -10.29 6.50 8.70
C ILE A 29 -9.78 7.93 8.53
N GLY A 30 -9.56 8.36 7.28
CA GLY A 30 -9.41 9.77 6.90
C GLY A 30 -7.98 10.17 6.52
N ASP A 31 -7.02 10.02 7.43
CA ASP A 31 -5.79 10.85 7.34
C ASP A 31 -4.47 10.07 7.25
N MET A 32 -4.51 8.74 7.18
CA MET A 32 -3.31 7.92 7.25
C MET A 32 -3.09 7.12 5.97
N HIS A 33 -2.17 7.60 5.13
CA HIS A 33 -1.76 6.92 3.91
C HIS A 33 -0.68 5.87 4.21
N ILE A 34 -1.08 4.70 4.73
CA ILE A 34 -0.20 3.52 4.68
C ILE A 34 -0.38 2.80 3.35
N PRO A 35 0.66 2.12 2.83
CA PRO A 35 0.51 1.33 1.62
C PRO A 35 -0.56 0.25 1.81
N ALA A 36 -1.47 0.13 0.84
CA ALA A 36 -2.40 -0.99 0.80
C ALA A 36 -1.63 -2.31 0.72
N LYS A 37 -2.09 -3.33 1.47
CA LYS A 37 -1.48 -4.66 1.50
C LYS A 37 -1.32 -5.24 0.08
N GLU A 38 -2.35 -5.13 -0.74
CA GLU A 38 -2.36 -5.62 -2.12
C GLU A 38 -1.30 -4.93 -2.97
N SER A 39 -1.02 -3.65 -2.71
CA SER A 39 0.02 -2.90 -3.44
C SER A 39 1.42 -3.45 -3.13
N ILE A 40 1.69 -3.79 -1.86
CA ILE A 40 2.96 -4.39 -1.42
C ILE A 40 3.13 -5.82 -1.95
N ILE A 41 2.08 -6.63 -1.94
CA ILE A 41 2.11 -7.98 -2.54
C ILE A 41 2.45 -7.88 -4.01
N ASN A 42 1.73 -7.05 -4.77
CA ASN A 42 1.96 -6.86 -6.20
C ASN A 42 3.38 -6.34 -6.48
N LEU A 43 3.89 -5.41 -5.66
CA LEU A 43 5.26 -4.91 -5.81
C LEU A 43 6.30 -6.02 -5.59
N THR A 44 6.09 -6.87 -4.59
CA THR A 44 6.97 -8.01 -4.29
C THR A 44 6.97 -9.02 -5.44
N GLU A 45 5.80 -9.31 -6.01
CA GLU A 45 5.69 -10.19 -7.18
C GLU A 45 6.37 -9.61 -8.43
N GLU A 46 6.25 -8.30 -8.69
CA GLU A 46 6.96 -7.66 -9.80
C GLU A 46 8.48 -7.72 -9.62
N ILE A 47 8.98 -7.53 -8.39
CA ILE A 47 10.41 -7.70 -8.08
C ILE A 47 10.85 -9.15 -8.35
N GLN A 48 10.04 -10.14 -7.99
CA GLN A 48 10.35 -11.54 -8.28
C GLN A 48 10.40 -11.82 -9.80
N VAL A 49 9.51 -11.22 -10.59
CA VAL A 49 9.56 -11.31 -12.07
C VAL A 49 10.84 -10.68 -12.62
N LEU A 50 11.27 -9.55 -12.04
CA LEU A 50 12.51 -8.88 -12.42
C LEU A 50 13.75 -9.76 -12.14
N LEU A 51 13.78 -10.43 -10.98
CA LEU A 51 14.89 -11.29 -10.55
C LEU A 51 14.91 -12.65 -11.28
N PHE A 52 13.74 -13.15 -11.68
CA PHE A 52 13.57 -14.48 -12.25
C PHE A 52 12.69 -14.45 -13.52
N PRO A 53 13.10 -13.75 -14.58
CA PRO A 53 12.31 -13.61 -15.79
C PRO A 53 12.02 -14.98 -16.42
N GLY A 54 10.75 -15.28 -16.62
CA GLY A 54 10.25 -16.51 -17.25
C GLY A 54 10.07 -17.68 -16.30
N LEU A 55 10.48 -17.55 -15.03
CA LEU A 55 10.33 -18.60 -14.02
C LEU A 55 9.07 -18.42 -13.17
N ILE A 56 8.82 -17.19 -12.69
CA ILE A 56 7.73 -16.88 -11.76
C ILE A 56 6.41 -16.65 -12.48
N ARG A 57 6.47 -16.10 -13.70
CA ARG A 57 5.32 -15.95 -14.60
C ARG A 57 5.71 -16.44 -15.99
N GLN A 58 4.77 -17.09 -16.67
CA GLN A 58 4.91 -17.41 -18.08
C GLN A 58 4.73 -16.14 -18.91
N GLU A 59 5.83 -15.44 -19.12
CA GLU A 59 5.94 -14.31 -20.03
C GLU A 59 6.80 -14.77 -21.23
N SER A 60 6.38 -14.43 -22.46
CA SER A 60 7.10 -14.80 -23.68
C SER A 60 8.31 -13.88 -23.87
N PHE A 61 9.42 -14.22 -23.22
CA PHE A 61 10.67 -13.48 -23.39
C PHE A 61 11.49 -14.02 -24.55
N ASP A 62 12.04 -13.09 -25.33
CA ASP A 62 13.13 -13.35 -26.27
C ASP A 62 14.25 -12.33 -26.04
N ASN A 63 15.41 -12.55 -26.66
CA ASN A 63 16.59 -11.70 -26.44
C ASN A 63 16.40 -10.25 -26.94
N LEU A 64 15.40 -9.99 -27.79
CA LEU A 64 15.12 -8.67 -28.34
C LEU A 64 14.18 -7.88 -27.43
N ASN A 65 13.19 -8.53 -26.83
CA ASN A 65 12.18 -7.89 -25.99
C ASN A 65 12.58 -7.77 -24.51
N LEU A 66 13.42 -8.69 -24.02
CA LEU A 66 13.74 -8.80 -22.61
C LEU A 66 14.37 -7.51 -22.03
N PRO A 67 15.37 -6.86 -22.67
CA PRO A 67 15.95 -5.62 -22.13
C PRO A 67 14.92 -4.50 -21.97
N HIS A 68 13.94 -4.41 -22.89
CA HIS A 68 12.91 -3.36 -22.85
C HIS A 68 11.91 -3.61 -21.74
N LEU A 69 11.43 -4.86 -21.60
CA LEU A 69 10.50 -5.25 -20.56
C LEU A 69 11.11 -5.11 -19.17
N ILE A 70 12.37 -5.54 -19.00
CA ILE A 70 13.12 -5.39 -17.75
C ILE A 70 13.33 -3.91 -17.42
N GLY A 71 13.73 -3.08 -18.40
CA GLY A 71 13.88 -1.64 -18.19
C GLY A 71 12.59 -0.98 -17.72
N GLN A 72 11.47 -1.27 -18.39
CA GLN A 72 10.15 -0.74 -18.02
C GLN A 72 9.71 -1.20 -16.63
N LYS A 73 9.85 -2.49 -16.32
CA LYS A 73 9.51 -3.04 -15.00
C LYS A 73 10.37 -2.42 -13.90
N THR A 74 11.68 -2.27 -14.10
CA THR A 74 12.58 -1.62 -13.14
C THR A 74 12.14 -0.21 -12.80
N VAL A 75 11.83 0.62 -13.81
CA VAL A 75 11.38 2.00 -13.59
C VAL A 75 10.04 2.02 -12.82
N SER A 76 9.10 1.15 -13.18
CA SER A 76 7.82 1.05 -12.47
C SER A 76 7.98 0.60 -11.02
N ILE A 77 8.83 -0.40 -10.76
CA ILE A 77 9.15 -0.88 -9.41
C ILE A 77 9.79 0.24 -8.59
N PHE A 78 10.75 0.97 -9.17
CA PHE A 78 11.43 2.08 -8.49
C PHE A 78 10.44 3.12 -7.96
N TYR A 79 9.57 3.66 -8.82
CA TYR A 79 8.60 4.69 -8.39
C TYR A 79 7.60 4.17 -7.35
N ARG A 80 7.10 2.95 -7.52
CA ARG A 80 6.15 2.35 -6.57
C ARG A 80 6.79 2.01 -5.23
N LEU A 81 8.06 1.62 -5.24
CA LEU A 81 8.82 1.38 -4.02
C LEU A 81 9.12 2.69 -3.30
N LYS A 82 9.52 3.74 -4.03
CA LYS A 82 9.69 5.10 -3.51
C LYS A 82 8.42 5.57 -2.81
N GLU A 83 7.29 5.52 -3.50
CA GLU A 83 5.98 5.89 -2.93
C GLU A 83 5.66 5.08 -1.66
N ALA A 84 5.82 3.75 -1.70
CA ALA A 84 5.55 2.90 -0.55
C ALA A 84 6.43 3.24 0.66
N ILE A 85 7.71 3.54 0.43
CA ILE A 85 8.66 3.97 1.47
C ILE A 85 8.24 5.33 2.04
N GLU A 86 7.95 6.31 1.18
CA GLU A 86 7.48 7.64 1.60
C GLU A 86 6.25 7.52 2.50
N LEU A 87 5.26 6.73 2.11
CA LEU A 87 4.05 6.49 2.89
C LEU A 87 4.35 5.88 4.28
N VAL A 88 5.24 4.89 4.36
CA VAL A 88 5.61 4.26 5.64
C VAL A 88 6.41 5.21 6.54
N LEU A 89 7.32 5.99 5.96
CA LEU A 89 8.08 7.00 6.71
C LEU A 89 7.17 8.09 7.25
N CYS A 90 6.25 8.58 6.41
CA CYS A 90 5.24 9.56 6.76
C CYS A 90 4.32 9.07 7.89
N TRP A 91 3.87 7.82 7.78
CA TRP A 91 3.11 7.12 8.82
C TRP A 91 3.88 7.09 10.15
N LYS A 92 5.14 6.66 10.12
CA LYS A 92 5.98 6.60 11.32
C LYS A 92 6.15 7.98 11.97
N ALA A 93 6.44 9.01 11.18
CA ALA A 93 6.58 10.38 11.67
C ALA A 93 5.29 10.89 12.33
N SER A 94 4.13 10.55 11.77
CA SER A 94 2.83 10.92 12.35
C SER A 94 2.55 10.26 13.72
N LEU A 95 3.08 9.06 13.96
CA LEU A 95 3.03 8.42 15.28
C LEU A 95 3.88 9.16 16.32
N GLU A 96 4.93 9.85 15.88
CA GLU A 96 5.83 10.66 16.70
C GLU A 96 5.30 12.10 16.88
N GLY A 97 4.16 12.44 16.27
CA GLY A 97 3.51 13.75 16.34
C GLY A 97 4.00 14.75 15.30
N GLU A 98 4.81 14.31 14.33
CA GLU A 98 5.35 15.15 13.27
C GLU A 98 4.40 15.29 12.08
N ARG A 99 4.44 16.45 11.42
CA ARG A 99 3.70 16.70 10.18
C ARG A 99 4.61 16.47 8.98
N CYS A 100 4.44 15.30 8.39
CA CYS A 100 5.15 14.86 7.20
C CYS A 100 5.06 15.84 6.00
N GLN A 101 3.95 16.57 5.83
CA GLN A 101 3.79 17.61 4.79
C GLN A 101 4.69 18.85 5.01
N GLU A 102 5.19 19.05 6.23
CA GLU A 102 5.98 20.22 6.62
C GLU A 102 7.48 19.92 6.65
N ASN A 103 7.90 18.68 6.36
CA ASN A 103 9.31 18.27 6.45
C ASN A 103 9.88 17.78 5.10
N PRO A 104 10.61 18.64 4.35
CA PRO A 104 11.14 18.33 3.03
C PRO A 104 12.26 17.27 3.03
N GLU A 105 12.87 16.98 4.18
CA GLU A 105 13.92 15.95 4.31
C GLU A 105 13.40 14.53 3.96
N PHE A 106 12.09 14.27 4.06
CA PHE A 106 11.54 12.96 3.72
C PHE A 106 11.61 12.64 2.22
N GLY A 107 11.45 13.64 1.35
CA GLY A 107 11.61 13.45 -0.10
C GLY A 107 13.07 13.19 -0.49
N GLU A 108 14.01 13.88 0.16
CA GLU A 108 15.45 13.73 -0.09
C GLU A 108 16.00 12.39 0.39
N GLN A 109 15.51 11.86 1.53
CA GLN A 109 15.92 10.55 2.03
C GLN A 109 15.57 9.43 1.06
N VAL A 110 14.43 9.52 0.36
CA VAL A 110 14.02 8.48 -0.61
C VAL A 110 14.71 8.65 -1.97
N GLU A 111 15.09 9.87 -2.36
CA GLU A 111 15.91 10.10 -3.56
C GLU A 111 17.37 9.65 -3.41
N SER A 112 17.84 9.46 -2.17
CA SER A 112 19.19 8.99 -1.87
C SER A 112 19.36 7.46 -1.87
N ILE A 113 18.27 6.71 -2.07
CA ILE A 113 18.24 5.23 -2.17
C ILE A 113 18.41 4.81 -3.64
#